data_AF-A0A925UK83-F1
#
_entry.id   AF-A0A925UK83-F1
#
_cell.length_a   1.000
_cell.length_b   1.000
_cell.length_c   1.000
_cell.angle_alpha   90.00
_cell.angle_beta   90.00
_cell.angle_gamma   90.00
#
_symmetry.space_group_name_H-M   'P 1'
#
loop_
_entity.id
_entity.type
_entity.pdbx_description
1 polymer ?
#
loop_
_entity_poly.entity_id
_entity_poly.type
_entity_poly.pdbx_seq_one_letter_code
_entity_poly.pdbx_strand_id
1 'polypeptide(L)' 'MITDSTRTRFDAEVAKYPADQKQSAVMACLAVLQQEQGFVSAESEKLVAEYLGMPPIAVHEVTTFYNM' A
#
# COMPACT_ATOMS: atom_id res chain seq x y z
N MET A 1 -12.40 -3.82 0.66
CA MET A 1 -11.93 -4.98 -0.15
C MET A 1 -11.25 -4.43 -1.40
N ILE A 2 -10.06 -4.90 -1.77
CA ILE A 2 -9.30 -4.38 -2.93
C ILE A 2 -10.00 -4.78 -4.23
N THR A 3 -10.22 -3.84 -5.15
CA THR A 3 -10.78 -4.14 -6.49
C THR A 3 -9.76 -4.85 -7.37
N ASP A 4 -10.21 -5.58 -8.41
CA ASP A 4 -9.28 -6.28 -9.31
C ASP A 4 -8.31 -5.34 -10.03
N SER A 5 -8.76 -4.12 -10.38
CA SER A 5 -7.90 -3.09 -10.97
C SER A 5 -6.84 -2.61 -9.99
N THR A 6 -7.23 -2.33 -8.73
CA THR A 6 -6.28 -1.89 -7.69
C THR A 6 -5.27 -2.99 -7.39
N ARG A 7 -5.72 -4.25 -7.31
CA ARG A 7 -4.85 -5.42 -7.09
C ARG A 7 -3.81 -5.57 -8.19
N THR A 8 -4.21 -5.44 -9.46
CA THR A 8 -3.29 -5.50 -10.60
C THR A 8 -2.21 -4.41 -10.51
N ARG A 9 -2.59 -3.19 -10.10
CA ARG A 9 -1.63 -2.10 -9.89
C ARG A 9 -0.68 -2.39 -8.74
N PHE A 10 -1.18 -2.94 -7.63
CA PHE A 10 -0.33 -3.34 -6.51
C PHE A 10 0.65 -4.44 -6.91
N ASP A 11 0.22 -5.46 -7.65
CA ASP A 11 1.08 -6.55 -8.11
C ASP A 11 2.23 -6.01 -8.98
N ALA A 12 1.95 -5.03 -9.84
CA ALA A 12 2.96 -4.35 -10.66
C ALA A 12 3.96 -3.54 -9.82
N GLU A 13 3.52 -2.92 -8.72
CA GLU A 13 4.41 -2.20 -7.81
C GLU A 13 5.27 -3.15 -6.96
N VAL A 14 4.70 -4.26 -6.48
CA VAL A 14 5.43 -5.28 -5.71
C VAL A 14 6.48 -5.99 -6.56
N ALA A 15 6.20 -6.25 -7.84
CA ALA A 15 7.13 -6.92 -8.74
C ALA A 15 8.47 -6.18 -8.95
N LYS A 16 8.58 -4.92 -8.54
CA LYS A 16 9.82 -4.12 -8.59
C LYS A 16 10.82 -4.50 -7.49
N TYR A 17 10.41 -5.30 -6.51
CA TYR A 17 11.22 -5.69 -5.35
C TYR A 17 11.45 -7.21 -5.32
N PRO A 18 12.51 -7.68 -4.63
CA PRO A 18 12.69 -9.10 -4.34
C PRO A 18 11.45 -9.72 -3.68
N ALA A 19 11.18 -10.99 -3.97
CA ALA A 19 9.96 -11.68 -3.52
C ALA A 19 9.80 -11.71 -1.99
N ASP A 20 10.90 -11.69 -1.24
CA ASP A 20 10.97 -11.64 0.21
C ASP A 20 10.92 -10.22 0.79
N GLN A 21 10.89 -9.18 -0.06
CA GLN A 21 10.94 -7.77 0.33
C GLN A 21 9.73 -6.97 -0.16
N LYS A 22 8.57 -7.61 -0.29
CA LYS A 22 7.33 -6.95 -0.75
C LYS A 22 6.94 -5.70 0.05
N GLN A 23 7.31 -5.62 1.33
CA GLN A 23 7.05 -4.45 2.19
C GLN A 23 7.62 -3.14 1.64
N SER A 24 8.69 -3.20 0.83
CA SER A 24 9.30 -2.03 0.20
C SER A 24 8.35 -1.30 -0.76
N ALA A 25 7.27 -1.96 -1.20
CA ALA A 25 6.23 -1.38 -2.04
C ALA A 25 5.17 -0.55 -1.28
N VAL A 26 5.31 -0.37 0.05
CA VAL A 26 4.29 0.30 0.90
C VAL A 26 3.90 1.68 0.39
N MET A 27 4.87 2.55 0.09
CA MET A 27 4.58 3.89 -0.43
C MET A 27 3.88 3.85 -1.79
N ALA A 28 4.30 2.95 -2.68
CA ALA A 28 3.72 2.84 -4.01
C ALA A 28 2.26 2.34 -3.95
N CYS A 29 1.97 1.38 -3.08
CA CYS A 29 0.60 0.89 -2.87
C CYS A 29 -0.30 1.96 -2.24
N LEU A 30 0.21 2.74 -1.28
CA LEU A 30 -0.52 3.87 -0.71
C LEU A 30 -0.82 4.94 -1.75
N ALA A 31 0.14 5.27 -2.61
CA ALA A 31 -0.04 6.25 -3.69
C ALA A 31 -1.10 5.81 -4.70
N VAL A 32 -1.18 4.50 -5.03
CA VAL A 32 -2.25 3.95 -5.88
C VAL A 32 -3.63 4.20 -5.28
N LEU A 33 -3.81 3.92 -3.98
CA LEU A 33 -5.09 4.16 -3.30
C LEU A 33 -5.41 5.65 -3.19
N GLN A 34 -4.41 6.48 -2.93
CA GLN A 34 -4.58 7.92 -2.88
C GLN A 34 -5.04 8.49 -4.22
N GLN A 35 -4.49 7.99 -5.33
CA GLN A 35 -4.94 8.41 -6.67
C GLN A 35 -6.39 8.00 -6.96
N GLU A 36 -6.85 6.87 -6.41
CA GLU A 36 -8.22 6.38 -6.60
C GLU A 36 -9.23 7.08 -5.69
N GLN A 37 -8.84 7.41 -4.46
CA GLN A 37 -9.74 7.91 -3.42
C GLN A 37 -9.60 9.42 -3.14
N GLY A 38 -8.50 10.03 -3.60
CA GLY A 38 -8.12 11.42 -3.32
C GLY A 38 -7.41 11.62 -1.97
N PHE A 39 -7.38 10.60 -1.11
CA PHE A 39 -6.74 10.64 0.21
C PHE A 39 -6.34 9.24 0.68
N VAL A 40 -5.47 9.17 1.68
CA VAL A 40 -5.13 7.93 2.39
C VAL A 40 -5.94 7.85 3.68
N SER A 41 -6.81 6.85 3.79
CA SER A 41 -7.63 6.60 4.97
C SER A 41 -7.04 5.51 5.86
N ALA A 42 -7.54 5.37 7.09
CA ALA A 42 -7.21 4.24 7.95
C ALA A 42 -7.63 2.88 7.34
N GLU A 43 -8.65 2.86 6.46
CA GLU A 43 -8.99 1.66 5.68
C GLU A 43 -7.92 1.38 4.60
N SER A 44 -7.43 2.43 3.94
CA SER A 44 -6.35 2.33 2.95
C SER A 44 -5.09 1.73 3.56
N GLU A 45 -4.70 2.18 4.77
CA GLU A 45 -3.58 1.62 5.52
C GLU A 45 -3.76 0.12 5.80
N LYS A 46 -4.96 -0.28 6.26
CA LYS A 46 -5.28 -1.69 6.53
C LYS A 46 -5.22 -2.55 5.28
N LEU A 47 -5.74 -2.05 4.15
CA LEU A 47 -5.72 -2.77 2.88
C LEU A 47 -4.29 -3.00 2.38
N VAL A 48 -3.42 -1.98 2.50
CA VAL A 48 -2.00 -2.11 2.16
C VAL A 48 -1.30 -3.07 3.11
N ALA A 49 -1.58 -2.98 4.41
CA ALA A 49 -1.01 -3.87 5.43
C ALA A 49 -1.36 -5.35 5.17
N GLU A 50 -2.64 -5.63 4.91
CA GLU A 50 -3.13 -6.96 4.58
C GLU A 50 -2.48 -7.51 3.32
N TYR A 51 -2.45 -6.70 2.25
CA TYR A 51 -1.88 -7.11 0.96
C TYR A 51 -0.36 -7.35 1.04
N LEU A 52 0.38 -6.43 1.68
CA LEU A 52 1.82 -6.55 1.87
C LEU A 52 2.20 -7.49 3.02
N GLY A 53 1.24 -8.07 3.74
CA GLY A 53 1.49 -8.98 4.86
C GLY A 53 2.35 -8.36 5.95
N MET A 54 2.13 -7.07 6.24
CA MET A 54 2.87 -6.29 7.23
C MET A 54 1.91 -5.80 8.33
N PRO A 55 2.40 -5.50 9.54
CA PRO A 55 1.53 -5.00 10.61
C PRO A 55 1.00 -3.60 10.26
N PRO A 56 -0.28 -3.27 10.53
CA PRO A 56 -0.86 -1.97 10.20
C PRO A 56 -0.09 -0.77 10.76
N ILE A 57 0.52 -0.91 11.95
CA ILE A 57 1.33 0.16 12.55
C ILE A 57 2.52 0.55 11.68
N ALA A 58 3.14 -0.40 10.98
CA ALA A 58 4.26 -0.10 10.08
C ALA A 58 3.81 0.67 8.83
N VAL A 59 2.56 0.52 8.38
CA VAL A 59 1.99 1.36 7.32
C VAL A 59 1.67 2.75 7.87
N HIS A 60 1.10 2.81 9.07
CA HIS A 60 0.77 4.07 9.75
C HIS A 60 1.99 4.95 10.01
N GLU A 61 3.14 4.35 10.35
CA GLU A 61 4.40 5.08 10.49
C GLU A 61 4.83 5.74 9.17
N VAL A 62 4.59 5.09 8.02
CA VAL A 62 4.89 5.66 6.70
C VAL A 62 3.94 6.81 6.36
N THR A 63 2.63 6.63 6.57
CA THR A 63 1.62 7.66 6.26
C THR A 63 1.72 8.89 7.15
N THR A 64 2.23 8.74 8.38
CA THR A 64 2.47 9.87 9.29
C THR A 64 3.82 10.54 9.08
N PHE A 65 4.81 9.81 8.54
CA PHE A 65 6.12 10.37 8.22
C PHE A 65 6.14 11.16 6.92
N TYR A 66 5.48 10.66 5.87
CA TYR A 66 5.39 11.33 4.57
C TYR A 66 4.09 12.13 4.46
N ASN A 67 4.17 13.35 3.94
CA ASN A 67 2.98 14.12 3.58
C ASN A 67 2.39 13.55 2.29
N MET A 68 1.61 12.48 2.44
CA MET A 68 0.92 11.76 1.37
C MET A 68 -0.31 12.53 0.94
#